data_AF-A0A6S7CPP4-F1
#
_entry.id   AF-A0A6S7CPP4-F1
#
_cell.length_a   1.000
_cell.length_b   1.000
_cell.length_c   1.000
_cell.angle_alpha   90.00
_cell.angle_beta   90.00
_cell.angle_gamma   90.00
#
_symmetry.space_group_name_H-M   'P 1'
#
loop_
_entity.id
_entity.type
_entity.pdbx_description
1 polymer ?
#
loop_
_entity_poly.entity_id
_entity_poly.type
_entity_poly.pdbx_seq_one_letter_code
_entity_poly.pdbx_strand_id
1 'polypeptide(L)' 'MRADAIAMALMRERIAVSTAHPFAVSHVPHAIRLALGSVDLDALRRALEAVARVVADQTDR' A
#
# COMPACT_ATOMS: atom_id res chain seq x y z
N MET A 1 11.58 3.27 7.29
CA MET A 1 10.57 3.95 6.43
C MET A 1 9.20 3.87 7.08
N ARG A 2 8.39 4.95 7.10
CA ARG A 2 7.07 4.94 7.78
C ARG A 2 5.98 4.46 6.82
N ALA A 3 5.21 3.45 7.21
CA ALA A 3 4.10 2.90 6.42
C ALA A 3 3.06 3.97 6.00
N ASP A 4 2.92 5.03 6.78
CA ASP A 4 2.04 6.17 6.48
C ASP A 4 2.51 6.95 5.23
N ALA A 5 3.82 7.08 5.01
CA ALA A 5 4.35 7.76 3.83
C ALA A 5 4.02 6.99 2.54
N ILE A 6 4.15 5.65 2.59
CA ILE A 6 3.75 4.76 1.50
C ILE A 6 2.23 4.88 1.27
N ALA A 7 1.42 4.82 2.32
CA ALA A 7 -0.03 4.94 2.22
C ALA A 7 -0.46 6.27 1.57
N MET A 8 0.16 7.39 1.96
CA MET A 8 -0.09 8.71 1.35
C MET A 8 0.37 8.77 -0.12
N ALA A 9 1.47 8.11 -0.47
CA ALA A 9 1.94 8.04 -1.85
C ALA A 9 0.98 7.24 -2.73
N LEU A 10 0.53 6.08 -2.27
CA LEU A 10 -0.45 5.26 -2.98
C LEU A 10 -1.81 5.96 -3.13
N MET A 11 -2.21 6.75 -2.15
CA MET A 11 -3.45 7.53 -2.23
C MET A 11 -3.41 8.57 -3.37
N ARG A 12 -2.24 9.15 -3.67
CA ARG A 12 -2.05 10.04 -4.84
C ARG A 12 -2.16 9.30 -6.17
N GLU A 13 -1.78 8.02 -6.20
CA GLU A 13 -1.99 7.11 -7.33
C GLU A 13 -3.44 6.58 -7.42
N ARG A 14 -4.36 7.09 -6.57
CA ARG A 14 -5.75 6.62 -6.45
C ARG A 14 -5.87 5.15 -6.02
N ILE A 15 -4.88 4.65 -5.27
CA ILE A 15 -4.89 3.30 -4.70
C ILE A 15 -5.12 3.42 -3.19
N ALA A 16 -6.30 2.99 -2.74
CA ALA A 16 -6.65 3.00 -1.34
C ALA A 16 -6.04 1.78 -0.62
N VAL A 17 -5.30 2.05 0.46
CA VAL A 17 -4.72 1.03 1.34
C VAL A 17 -5.00 1.37 2.81
N SER A 18 -4.92 0.37 3.68
CA SER A 18 -4.94 0.58 5.13
C SER A 18 -3.57 0.31 5.73
N THR A 19 -3.16 1.07 6.75
CA THR A 19 -2.00 0.71 7.57
C THR A 19 -2.35 -0.47 8.48
N ALA A 20 -1.34 -1.14 9.04
CA ALA A 20 -1.55 -2.26 9.97
C ALA A 20 -2.13 -1.84 11.34
N HIS A 21 -2.08 -0.55 11.69
CA HIS A 21 -2.46 -0.02 13.02
C HIS A 21 -3.85 -0.47 13.51
N PRO A 22 -4.92 -0.41 12.69
CA PRO A 22 -6.26 -0.80 13.13
C PRO A 22 -6.45 -2.30 13.34
N PHE A 23 -5.50 -3.13 12.90
CA PHE A 23 -5.61 -4.59 12.89
C PHE A 23 -4.60 -5.28 13.81
N ALA A 24 -3.66 -4.53 14.40
CA ALA A 24 -2.67 -5.09 15.30
C ALA A 24 -3.26 -5.28 16.71
N VAL A 25 -3.09 -6.48 17.26
CA VAL A 25 -3.50 -6.81 18.65
C VAL A 25 -2.38 -6.49 19.65
N SER A 26 -1.12 -6.48 19.21
CA SER A 26 0.04 -6.14 20.03
C SER A 26 1.01 -5.21 19.29
N HIS A 27 2.14 -5.73 18.80
CA HIS A 27 3.09 -4.98 18.00
C HIS A 27 2.46 -4.60 16.65
N VAL A 28 2.48 -3.32 16.32
CA VAL A 28 2.10 -2.84 14.99
C VAL A 28 3.28 -3.02 14.04
N PRO A 29 3.22 -3.94 13.06
CA PRO A 29 4.27 -4.06 12.09
C PRO A 29 4.27 -2.85 11.14
N HIS A 30 5.44 -2.54 10.57
CA HIS A 30 5.52 -1.62 9.44
C HIS A 30 4.99 -2.30 8.17
N ALA A 31 3.66 -2.37 8.05
CA ALA A 31 2.99 -3.01 6.94
C ALA A 31 1.78 -2.20 6.45
N ILE A 32 1.48 -2.38 5.16
CA ILE A 32 0.26 -1.90 4.50
C ILE A 32 -0.59 -3.10 4.10
N ARG A 33 -1.90 -2.91 4.05
CA ARG A 33 -2.87 -3.90 3.59
C ARG A 33 -3.55 -3.38 2.32
N LEU A 34 -3.53 -4.21 1.28
CA LEU A 34 -4.16 -3.93 0.00
C LEU A 34 -5.40 -4.83 -0.19
N ALA A 35 -6.55 -4.23 -0.50
CA ALA A 35 -7.75 -4.97 -0.84
C ALA A 35 -7.72 -5.33 -2.33
N LEU A 36 -7.83 -6.63 -2.65
CA LEU A 36 -7.72 -7.13 -4.04
C LEU A 36 -9.09 -7.43 -4.69
N GLY A 37 -10.16 -7.50 -3.90
CA GLY A 37 -11.45 -8.05 -4.33
C GLY A 37 -12.44 -7.09 -5.01
N SER A 38 -12.02 -5.86 -5.33
CA SER A 38 -12.93 -4.78 -5.78
C SER A 38 -12.75 -4.35 -7.23
N VAL A 39 -11.81 -4.93 -7.97
CA VAL A 39 -11.44 -4.50 -9.33
C VAL A 39 -11.26 -5.70 -10.26
N ASP A 40 -11.35 -5.47 -11.58
CA ASP A 40 -11.02 -6.48 -12.58
C ASP A 40 -9.51 -6.83 -12.58
N LEU A 41 -9.15 -7.93 -13.23
CA LEU A 41 -7.78 -8.46 -13.21
C LEU A 41 -6.75 -7.52 -13.86
N ASP A 42 -7.15 -6.77 -14.88
CA ASP A 42 -6.26 -5.82 -15.56
C ASP A 42 -6.00 -4.58 -14.70
N ALA A 43 -7.03 -4.06 -14.05
CA ALA A 43 -6.93 -3.00 -13.06
C ALA A 43 -6.11 -3.45 -11.84
N LEU A 44 -6.29 -4.69 -11.39
CA LEU A 44 -5.51 -5.28 -10.30
C LEU A 44 -4.01 -5.32 -10.65
N ARG A 45 -3.66 -5.81 -11.84
CA ARG A 45 -2.26 -5.84 -12.31
C ARG A 45 -1.64 -4.44 -12.30
N ARG A 46 -2.31 -3.45 -12.91
CA ARG A 46 -1.82 -2.07 -12.94
C ARG A 46 -1.65 -1.47 -11.55
N ALA A 47 -2.59 -1.75 -10.64
CA ALA A 47 -2.52 -1.30 -9.25
C ALA A 47 -1.31 -1.93 -8.52
N LEU A 48 -1.06 -3.22 -8.69
CA LEU A 48 0.08 -3.91 -8.08
C LEU A 48 1.42 -3.40 -8.61
N GLU A 49 1.52 -3.14 -9.92
CA GLU A 49 2.71 -2.52 -10.52
C GLU A 49 2.98 -1.13 -9.96
N ALA A 50 1.93 -0.30 -9.80
CA ALA A 50 2.05 1.01 -9.17
C ALA A 50 2.48 0.91 -7.69
N VAL A 51 1.92 -0.04 -6.94
CA VAL A 51 2.32 -0.32 -5.57
C VAL A 51 3.81 -0.69 -5.49
N ALA A 52 4.28 -1.59 -6.35
CA ALA A 52 5.69 -1.99 -6.38
C ALA A 52 6.62 -0.81 -6.65
N ARG A 53 6.28 0.05 -7.62
CA ARG A 53 7.07 1.26 -7.92
C ARG A 53 7.14 2.22 -6.74
N VAL A 54 6.02 2.50 -6.10
CA VAL A 54 5.96 3.42 -4.95
C VAL A 54 6.76 2.87 -3.77
N VAL A 55 6.67 1.57 -3.49
CA VAL A 55 7.47 0.93 -2.43
C VAL A 55 8.96 1.04 -2.73
N ALA A 56 9.38 0.81 -3.98
CA ALA A 56 10.78 0.95 -4.39
C ALA A 56 11.28 2.40 -4.19
N ASP A 57 10.57 3.40 -4.73
CA ASP A 57 10.94 4.82 -4.60
C ASP A 57 11.09 5.28 -3.14
N GLN A 58 10.24 4.76 -2.24
CA GLN A 58 10.30 5.13 -0.83
C GLN A 58 11.35 4.33 -0.05
N THR A 59 11.83 3.19 -0.57
CA THR A 59 12.91 2.38 0.04
C THR A 59 14.30 2.82 -0.40
N ASP A 60 14.41 3.36 -1.61
CA ASP A 60 15.68 3.84 -2.18
C ASP A 60 16.06 5.27 -1.74
N ARG A 61 15.21 5.91 -0.93
CA ARG A 61 15.42 7.26 -0.34
C ARG A 61 15.94 7.20 1.09
#